data_AF-A0A1H7TH92-F1
#
_entry.id   AF-A0A1H7TH92-F1
#
_cell.length_a   1.000
_cell.length_b   1.000
_cell.length_c   1.000
_cell.angle_alpha   90.00
_cell.angle_beta   90.00
_cell.angle_gamma   90.00
#
_symmetry.space_group_name_H-M   'P 1'
#
loop_
_entity.id
_entity.type
_entity.pdbx_description
1 polymer ?
#
loop_
_entity_poly.entity_id
_entity_poly.type
_entity_poly.pdbx_seq_one_letter_code
_entity_poly.pdbx_strand_id
1 'polypeptide(L)'
;MTNDSPTPPPAPAARQAQPRNPLHGVTLEAIVTALAGHYGWPRLSELVPIRCFTHDPSVGSSLRFLRKTPWAREKVESLYLFMLREQRREQQQQQP
;
A
#
# COMPACT_ATOMS: atom_id res chain seq x y z
N MET A 1 -1.41 -42.42 19.62
CA MET A 1 -2.17 -41.25 19.12
C MET A 1 -1.22 -40.41 18.29
N THR A 2 -1.33 -40.51 16.97
CA THR A 2 -0.63 -39.66 15.98
C THR A 2 -1.25 -38.27 16.02
N ASN A 3 -0.48 -37.26 16.43
CA ASN A 3 -0.90 -35.88 16.32
C ASN A 3 -0.29 -35.31 15.03
N ASP A 4 -1.06 -35.44 13.93
CA ASP A 4 -0.87 -34.65 12.72
C ASP A 4 -1.42 -33.25 13.02
N SER A 5 -0.55 -32.25 13.03
CA SER A 5 -0.97 -30.84 13.09
C SER A 5 -0.20 -30.06 12.05
N PRO A 6 -0.89 -29.43 11.08
CA PRO A 6 -0.25 -28.76 9.97
C PRO A 6 0.43 -27.47 10.42
N THR A 7 1.67 -27.29 9.98
CA THR A 7 2.44 -26.04 10.05
C THR A 7 1.67 -24.91 9.34
N PRO A 8 1.29 -23.81 10.02
CA PRO A 8 0.95 -22.58 9.32
C PRO A 8 2.24 -21.92 8.80
N PRO A 9 2.30 -21.44 7.54
CA PRO A 9 3.41 -20.62 7.09
C PRO A 9 3.44 -19.29 7.87
N PRO A 10 4.62 -18.79 8.29
CA PRO A 10 4.73 -17.48 8.90
C PRO A 10 4.56 -16.40 7.83
N ALA A 11 3.36 -15.81 7.72
CA ALA A 11 3.23 -14.50 7.07
C ALA A 11 3.81 -13.45 8.04
N PRO A 12 4.81 -12.66 7.63
CA PRO A 12 5.61 -11.87 8.55
C PRO A 12 4.81 -10.73 9.16
N ALA A 13 4.95 -10.61 10.48
CA ALA A 13 4.44 -9.52 11.29
C ALA A 13 4.94 -8.15 10.77
N ALA A 14 4.03 -7.30 10.33
CA ALA A 14 4.31 -5.87 10.19
C ALA A 14 4.23 -5.22 11.58
N ARG A 15 5.28 -5.43 12.39
CA ARG A 15 5.48 -4.72 13.66
C ARG A 15 6.44 -3.54 13.43
N GLN A 16 5.88 -2.35 13.66
CA GLN A 16 6.46 -1.23 14.40
C GLN A 16 7.54 -0.35 13.73
N ALA A 17 7.14 0.92 13.55
CA ALA A 17 7.87 2.17 13.75
C ALA A 17 9.36 2.23 13.39
N GLN A 18 9.68 2.96 12.32
CA GLN A 18 11.02 3.49 12.09
C GLN A 18 10.97 5.03 12.00
N PRO A 19 11.54 5.76 12.98
CA PRO A 19 11.59 7.21 13.00
C PRO A 19 12.90 7.70 12.36
N ARG A 20 12.92 7.87 11.03
CA ARG A 20 13.80 8.84 10.35
C ARG A 20 13.49 8.87 8.85
N ASN A 21 12.79 9.93 8.45
CA ASN A 21 12.41 10.30 7.08
C ASN A 21 13.42 9.86 5.99
N PRO A 22 13.06 8.90 5.12
CA PRO A 22 13.80 8.56 3.91
C PRO A 22 12.97 8.91 2.67
N LEU A 23 12.35 10.10 2.63
CA LEU A 23 11.54 10.58 1.48
C LEU A 23 12.40 10.97 0.25
N HIS A 24 13.49 10.26 -0.03
CA HIS A 24 14.23 10.42 -1.28
C HIS A 24 13.89 9.27 -2.24
N GLY A 25 13.18 9.60 -3.33
CA GLY A 25 13.03 8.70 -4.48
C GLY A 25 11.85 7.73 -4.44
N VAL A 26 10.68 8.15 -3.95
CA VAL A 26 9.49 7.28 -3.94
C VAL A 26 9.08 6.99 -5.39
N THR A 27 9.23 5.74 -5.81
CA THR A 27 8.80 5.26 -7.12
C THR A 27 7.30 4.98 -7.13
N LEU A 28 6.69 4.94 -8.32
CA LEU A 28 5.29 4.53 -8.47
C LEU A 28 5.02 3.14 -7.86
N GLU A 29 6.01 2.26 -7.87
CA GLU A 29 5.97 0.95 -7.23
C GLU A 29 5.89 1.06 -5.71
N ALA A 30 6.73 1.90 -5.11
CA ALA A 30 6.69 2.16 -3.68
C ALA A 30 5.34 2.78 -3.26
N ILE A 31 4.80 3.68 -4.08
CA ILE A 31 3.47 4.28 -3.85
C ILE A 31 2.38 3.20 -3.80
N VAL A 32 2.29 2.36 -4.84
CA VAL A 32 1.27 1.31 -4.91
C VAL A 32 1.43 0.30 -3.77
N THR A 33 2.67 -0.08 -3.46
CA THR A 33 2.99 -1.00 -2.35
C THR A 33 2.57 -0.43 -0.99
N ALA A 34 2.88 0.85 -0.74
CA ALA A 34 2.50 1.53 0.51
C ALA A 34 0.97 1.65 0.63
N LEU A 35 0.30 2.06 -0.45
CA LEU A 35 -1.16 2.16 -0.48
C LEU A 35 -1.84 0.81 -0.27
N ALA A 36 -1.34 -0.25 -0.91
CA ALA A 36 -1.86 -1.60 -0.74
C ALA A 36 -1.61 -2.14 0.68
N GLY A 37 -0.44 -1.86 1.26
CA GLY A 37 -0.14 -2.25 2.64
C GLY A 37 -0.95 -1.47 3.69
N HIS A 38 -1.29 -0.21 3.41
CA HIS A 38 -2.03 0.65 4.35
C HIS A 38 -3.55 0.48 4.26
N TYR A 39 -4.11 0.47 3.04
CA TYR A 39 -5.57 0.42 2.84
C TYR A 39 -6.08 -0.96 2.43
N GLY A 40 -5.23 -1.78 1.81
CA GLY A 40 -5.66 -3.02 1.16
C GLY A 40 -6.33 -2.79 -0.20
N TRP A 41 -6.27 -3.82 -1.05
CA TRP A 41 -6.82 -3.78 -2.41
C TRP A 41 -8.33 -3.49 -2.51
N PRO A 42 -9.20 -4.02 -1.63
CA PRO A 42 -10.63 -3.72 -1.70
C PRO A 42 -10.92 -2.23 -1.54
N ARG A 43 -10.31 -1.57 -0.53
CA ARG A 43 -10.46 -0.13 -0.30
C ARG A 43 -9.85 0.70 -1.43
N LEU A 44 -8.73 0.26 -1.98
CA LEU A 44 -8.15 0.93 -3.15
C LEU A 44 -9.08 0.87 -4.37
N SER A 45 -9.82 -0.22 -4.57
CA SER A 45 -10.79 -0.31 -5.65
C SER A 45 -12.00 0.63 -5.47
N GLU A 46 -12.38 0.94 -4.23
CA GLU A 46 -13.42 1.93 -3.93
C GLU A 46 -12.92 3.37 -4.20
N LEU A 47 -11.68 3.67 -3.81
CA LEU A 47 -11.06 4.98 -3.98
C LEU A 47 -10.69 5.25 -5.45
N VAL A 48 -10.18 4.23 -6.11
CA VAL A 48 -9.74 4.24 -7.51
C VAL A 48 -10.40 3.04 -8.20
N PRO A 49 -11.57 3.24 -8.83
CA PRO A 49 -12.35 2.17 -9.45
C PRO A 49 -11.71 1.70 -10.77
N ILE A 50 -10.56 1.03 -10.66
CA ILE A 50 -9.82 0.44 -11.78
C ILE A 50 -9.83 -1.08 -11.66
N ARG A 51 -9.98 -1.74 -12.81
CA ARG A 51 -10.12 -3.21 -12.88
C ARG A 51 -8.91 -3.96 -12.32
N CYS A 52 -7.71 -3.37 -12.33
CA CYS A 52 -6.53 -4.04 -11.79
C CYS A 52 -6.62 -4.25 -10.27
N PHE A 53 -7.33 -3.40 -9.52
CA PHE A 53 -7.47 -3.58 -8.07
C PHE A 53 -8.55 -4.59 -7.68
N THR A 54 -9.46 -4.95 -8.59
CA THR A 54 -10.54 -5.91 -8.32
C THR A 54 -10.26 -7.31 -8.87
N HIS A 55 -9.63 -7.41 -10.05
CA HIS A 55 -9.51 -8.68 -10.76
C HIS A 55 -8.13 -9.35 -10.62
N ASP A 56 -7.06 -8.56 -10.55
CA ASP A 56 -5.69 -9.06 -10.37
C ASP A 56 -4.90 -8.12 -9.45
N PRO A 57 -5.28 -8.07 -8.16
CA PRO A 57 -4.73 -7.12 -7.19
C PRO A 57 -3.27 -7.46 -6.87
N SER A 58 -2.37 -6.96 -7.71
CA SER A 58 -0.93 -7.08 -7.52
C SER A 58 -0.21 -5.79 -7.92
N VAL A 59 0.94 -5.54 -7.29
CA VAL A 59 1.76 -4.36 -7.57
C VAL A 59 2.21 -4.35 -9.03
N GLY A 60 2.67 -5.49 -9.57
CA GLY A 60 3.12 -5.59 -10.95
C GLY A 60 2.00 -5.38 -11.99
N SER A 61 0.79 -5.91 -11.75
CA SER A 61 -0.35 -5.69 -12.64
C SER A 61 -0.82 -4.24 -12.61
N SER A 62 -0.85 -3.66 -11.42
CA SER A 62 -1.15 -2.24 -11.21
C SER A 62 -0.16 -1.34 -11.93
N LEU A 63 1.15 -1.58 -11.80
CA LEU A 63 2.16 -0.78 -12.50
C LEU A 63 2.03 -0.84 -14.02
N ARG A 64 1.78 -2.03 -14.58
CA ARG A 64 1.53 -2.17 -16.03
C ARG A 64 0.29 -1.38 -16.46
N PHE A 65 -0.75 -1.36 -15.64
CA PHE A 65 -1.97 -0.60 -15.91
C PHE A 65 -1.75 0.92 -15.79
N LEU A 66 -1.11 1.40 -14.72
CA LEU A 66 -0.80 2.81 -14.47
C LEU A 66 0.22 3.39 -15.48
N ARG A 67 0.99 2.53 -16.17
CA ARG A 67 1.82 2.93 -17.31
C ARG A 67 0.99 3.24 -18.56
N LYS A 68 -0.10 2.51 -18.78
CA LYS A 68 -1.00 2.67 -19.94
C LYS A 68 -2.10 3.70 -19.71
N THR A 69 -2.42 4.01 -18.45
CA THR A 69 -3.55 4.85 -18.06
C THR A 69 -3.07 6.03 -17.19
N PRO A 70 -2.68 7.17 -17.80
CA PRO A 70 -2.08 8.30 -17.08
C PRO A 70 -2.97 8.88 -15.98
N TRP A 71 -4.26 9.11 -16.25
CA TRP A 71 -5.20 9.64 -15.26
C TRP A 71 -5.31 8.76 -14.01
N ALA A 72 -5.18 7.44 -14.16
CA ALA A 72 -5.23 6.50 -13.03
C ALA A 72 -3.97 6.62 -12.17
N ARG A 73 -2.81 6.83 -12.80
CA ARG A 73 -1.55 7.11 -12.09
C ARG A 73 -1.67 8.37 -11.24
N GLU A 74 -2.13 9.46 -11.82
CA GLU A 74 -2.32 10.73 -11.12
C GLU A 74 -3.24 10.57 -9.91
N LYS A 75 -4.30 9.76 -10.04
CA LYS A 75 -5.24 9.47 -8.95
C LYS A 75 -4.59 8.66 -7.82
N VAL A 76 -3.78 7.66 -8.15
CA VAL A 76 -3.01 6.86 -7.18
C VAL A 76 -1.97 7.73 -6.46
N GLU A 77 -1.24 8.57 -7.19
CA GLU A 77 -0.27 9.52 -6.61
C GLU A 77 -0.96 10.53 -5.68
N SER A 78 -2.11 11.07 -6.09
CA SER A 78 -2.92 11.97 -5.26
C SER A 78 -3.36 11.31 -3.96
N LEU A 79 -3.78 10.04 -4.02
CA LEU A 79 -4.17 9.28 -2.83
C LEU A 79 -2.99 9.04 -1.88
N TYR A 80 -1.79 8.80 -2.43
CA TYR A 80 -0.58 8.66 -1.65
C TYR A 80 -0.20 9.96 -0.92
N LEU A 81 -0.32 11.10 -1.59
CA LEU A 81 -0.11 12.41 -0.96
C LEU A 81 -1.11 12.66 0.18
N PHE A 82 -2.37 12.26 -0.01
CA PHE A 82 -3.39 12.34 1.05
C PHE A 82 -2.99 11.50 2.27
N MET A 83 -2.63 10.23 2.05
CA MET A 83 -2.14 9.34 3.10
C MET A 83 -0.92 9.93 3.83
N LEU A 84 0.05 10.48 3.09
CA LEU A 84 1.27 11.07 3.68
C LEU A 84 0.97 12.31 4.53
N ARG A 85 -0.01 13.13 4.11
CA ARG A 85 -0.47 14.29 4.91
C ARG A 85 -1.08 13.85 6.24
N GLU A 86 -1.92 12.82 6.22
CA GLU A 86 -2.54 12.28 7.44
C GLU A 86 -1.49 11.65 8.36
N GLN A 87 -0.58 10.83 7.82
CA GLN A 87 0.52 10.25 8.60
C GLN A 87 1.41 11.31 9.27
N ARG A 88 1.68 12.44 8.60
CA ARG A 88 2.43 13.55 9.20
C ARG A 88 1.68 14.17 10.39
N ARG A 89 0.37 14.33 10.28
CA ARG A 89 -0.47 14.89 11.36
C ARG A 89 -0.50 13.98 12.58
N GLU A 90 -0.57 12.67 12.36
CA GLU A 90 -0.55 11.68 13.44
C GLU A 90 0.82 11.63 14.14
N GLN A 91 1.91 11.72 13.37
CA GLN A 91 3.27 11.76 13.92
C GLN A 91 3.54 13.01 14.75
N GLN A 92 2.99 14.18 14.37
CA GLN A 92 3.13 15.42 15.15
C GLN A 92 2.36 15.37 16.47
N GLN A 93 1.26 14.63 16.56
CA GLN A 93 0.48 14.47 17.79
C GLN A 93 1.12 13.48 18.78
N GLN A 94 2.09 12.67 18.34
CA GLN A 94 2.78 11.68 19.17
C GLN A 94 4.13 12.17 19.72
N GLN A 95 4.47 13.46 19.59
CA GLN A 95 5.61 14.06 20.26
C GLN A 95 5.16 14.80 21.53
N PRO A 96 5.57 14.36 22.74
CA PRO A 96 5.31 15.09 23.99
C PRO A 96 6.09 16.41 24.06
#